data_AF-A0A533BJ66-F1
#
_entry.id   AF-A0A533BJ66-F1
#
_cell.length_a   1.000
_cell.length_b   1.000
_cell.length_c   1.000
_cell.angle_alpha   90.00
_cell.angle_beta   90.00
_cell.angle_gamma   90.00
#
_symmetry.space_group_name_H-M   'P 1'
#
loop_
_entity.id
_entity.type
_entity.pdbx_description
1 polymer ?
#
loop_
_entity_poly.entity_id
_entity_poly.type
_entity_poly.pdbx_seq_one_letter_code
_entity_poly.pdbx_strand_id
1 'polypeptide(L)' 'MLAACSMGLGTCPIGFARPWLNQARIKRSLGIPDDYVPVFPVVVGHPSGEMPPVQRRAPEIFIWL' A
#
# COMPACT_ATOMS: atom_id res chain seq x y z
N MET A 1 6.06 3.20 2.99
CA MET A 1 6.16 1.98 3.83
C MET A 1 7.36 2.05 4.77
N LEU A 2 8.58 2.33 4.29
CA LEU A 2 9.77 2.48 5.15
C LEU A 2 9.62 3.54 6.25
N ALA A 3 9.10 4.73 5.93
CA ALA A 3 8.86 5.78 6.93
C ALA A 3 7.85 5.37 8.03
N ALA A 4 6.77 4.66 7.64
CA ALA A 4 5.82 4.11 8.61
C ALA A 4 6.50 3.06 9.50
N CYS A 5 7.33 2.18 8.92
CA CYS A 5 8.09 1.18 9.67
C CYS A 5 9.08 1.82 10.67
N SER A 6 9.78 2.89 10.29
CA SER A 6 10.65 3.63 11.24
C SER A 6 9.88 4.29 12.38
N MET A 7 8.57 4.50 12.22
CA MET A 7 7.67 5.01 13.25
C MET A 7 6.97 3.89 14.03
N GLY A 8 7.32 2.62 13.81
CA GLY A 8 6.64 1.47 14.44
C GLY A 8 5.24 1.16 13.89
N LEU A 9 4.89 1.72 12.74
CA LEU A 9 3.60 1.49 12.08
C LEU A 9 3.68 0.37 11.04
N GLY A 10 2.63 -0.45 11.00
CA GLY A 10 2.40 -1.43 9.95
C GLY A 10 1.75 -0.79 8.72
N THR A 11 2.02 -1.38 7.54
CA THR A 11 1.38 -0.98 6.28
C THR A 11 0.93 -2.19 5.48
N CYS A 12 -0.24 -2.11 4.84
CA CYS A 12 -0.73 -3.16 3.95
C CYS A 12 -1.27 -2.56 2.63
N PRO A 13 -0.69 -2.89 1.46
CA PRO A 13 -1.25 -2.49 0.18
C PRO A 13 -2.58 -3.20 -0.11
N ILE A 14 -3.63 -2.45 -0.37
CA ILE A 14 -4.98 -2.97 -0.62
C ILE A 14 -5.35 -2.76 -2.09
N GLY A 15 -4.67 -3.50 -2.97
CA GLY A 15 -4.81 -3.34 -4.41
C GLY A 15 -6.24 -3.54 -4.94
N PHE A 16 -7.06 -4.35 -4.26
CA PHE A 16 -8.46 -4.58 -4.63
C PHE A 16 -9.35 -3.34 -4.39
N ALA A 17 -8.94 -2.39 -3.54
CA ALA A 17 -9.73 -1.20 -3.25
C ALA A 17 -9.68 -0.14 -4.35
N ARG A 18 -8.80 -0.31 -5.37
CA ARG A 18 -8.63 0.66 -6.47
C ARG A 18 -9.92 1.00 -7.20
N PRO A 19 -10.75 0.05 -7.68
CA PRO A 19 -12.00 0.37 -8.36
C PRO A 19 -13.01 1.09 -7.46
N TRP A 20 -13.01 0.78 -6.15
CA TRP A 20 -13.88 1.43 -5.19
C TRP A 20 -13.47 2.89 -4.93
N LEU A 21 -12.18 3.15 -4.71
CA LEU A 21 -11.64 4.50 -4.54
C LEU A 21 -11.79 5.37 -5.80
N ASN A 22 -11.84 4.76 -6.98
CA ASN A 22 -11.99 5.49 -8.24
C ASN A 22 -13.43 5.94 -8.52
N GLN A 23 -14.41 5.56 -7.69
CA GLN A 23 -15.80 5.99 -7.87
C GLN A 23 -15.94 7.48 -7.53
N ALA A 24 -16.60 8.26 -8.39
CA ALA A 24 -16.72 9.72 -8.23
C ALA A 24 -17.30 10.13 -6.86
N ARG A 25 -18.27 9.38 -6.32
CA ARG A 25 -18.81 9.65 -4.97
C ARG A 25 -17.76 9.50 -3.87
N ILE A 26 -16.86 8.52 -4.00
CA ILE A 26 -15.83 8.22 -3.01
C ILE A 26 -14.72 9.27 -3.11
N LYS A 27 -14.27 9.61 -4.33
CA LYS A 27 -13.31 10.71 -4.55
C LYS A 27 -13.79 12.02 -3.93
N ARG A 28 -15.04 12.41 -4.21
CA ARG A 28 -15.65 13.62 -3.62
C ARG A 28 -15.70 13.58 -2.10
N SER A 29 -16.08 12.45 -1.50
CA SER A 29 -16.09 12.31 -0.03
C SER A 29 -14.70 12.43 0.60
N LEU A 30 -13.64 12.13 -0.15
CA LEU A 30 -12.25 12.19 0.30
C LEU A 30 -11.53 13.47 -0.14
N GLY A 31 -12.21 14.39 -0.82
CA GLY A 31 -11.60 15.61 -1.38
C GLY A 31 -10.58 15.34 -2.49
N ILE A 32 -10.69 14.21 -3.20
CA ILE A 32 -9.83 13.86 -4.32
C ILE A 32 -10.42 14.45 -5.61
N PRO A 33 -9.65 15.21 -6.41
CA PRO A 33 -10.09 15.69 -7.72
C PRO A 33 -10.53 14.56 -8.67
N ASP A 34 -11.52 14.84 -9.52
CA ASP A 34 -12.12 13.81 -10.38
C ASP A 34 -11.15 13.26 -11.44
N ASP A 35 -10.23 14.10 -11.91
CA ASP A 35 -9.18 13.80 -12.89
C ASP A 35 -8.03 12.95 -12.31
N TYR A 36 -7.96 12.78 -10.99
CA TYR A 36 -6.92 11.97 -10.35
C TYR A 36 -7.29 10.50 -10.35
N VAL A 37 -6.33 9.62 -10.62
CA VAL A 37 -6.54 8.17 -10.59
C VAL A 37 -5.88 7.57 -9.34
N PRO A 38 -6.62 6.89 -8.45
CA PRO A 38 -6.04 6.19 -7.31
C PRO A 38 -5.18 5.00 -7.76
N VAL A 39 -3.87 5.06 -7.52
CA VAL A 39 -2.90 4.08 -8.04
C VAL A 39 -2.51 3.02 -7.00
N PHE A 40 -2.38 3.41 -5.73
CA PHE A 40 -1.82 2.55 -4.69
C PHE A 40 -2.50 2.79 -3.33
N PRO A 41 -3.65 2.13 -3.08
CA PRO A 41 -4.30 2.16 -1.78
C PRO A 41 -3.44 1.43 -0.76
N VAL A 42 -3.15 2.08 0.37
CA VAL A 42 -2.37 1.50 1.46
C VAL A 42 -3.02 1.88 2.79
N VAL A 43 -3.24 0.89 3.65
CA VAL A 43 -3.64 1.14 5.04
C VAL A 43 -2.40 1.29 5.91
N VAL A 44 -2.49 2.13 6.94
CA VAL A 44 -1.44 2.40 7.93
C VAL A 44 -2.05 2.28 9.33
N GLY A 45 -1.36 1.64 10.26
CA GLY A 45 -1.84 1.52 11.64
C GLY A 45 -0.83 0.86 12.57
N HIS A 46 -1.22 0.68 13.84
CA HIS A 46 -0.41 -0.04 14.82
C HIS A 46 -0.58 -1.56 14.63
N PRO A 47 0.53 -2.33 14.49
CA PRO A 47 0.45 -3.78 14.42
C PRO A 47 -0.16 -4.34 15.72
N SER A 48 -1.06 -5.33 15.60
CA SER A 48 -1.60 -6.04 16.77
C SER A 48 -0.60 -7.00 17.42
N GLY A 49 0.54 -7.23 16.77
CA GLY A 49 1.61 -8.11 17.21
C GLY A 49 2.65 -8.28 16.11
N GLU A 50 3.61 -9.17 16.36
CA GLU A 50 4.59 -9.55 15.33
C GLU A 50 3.91 -10.32 14.20
N MET A 51 4.36 -10.04 12.97
CA MET A 51 3.88 -10.73 11.78
C MET A 51 4.95 -11.71 11.33
N PRO A 52 4.64 -13.02 11.20
CA PRO A 52 5.63 -14.00 10.82
C PRO A 52 6.20 -13.70 9.43
N PRO A 53 7.50 -13.95 9.20
CA PRO A 53 8.10 -13.74 7.91
C PRO A 53 7.49 -14.70 6.87
N VAL A 54 7.16 -14.16 5.70
CA VAL A 54 6.72 -14.97 4.56
C VAL A 54 7.94 -15.51 3.84
N GLN A 55 7.94 -16.81 3.52
CA GLN A 55 9.02 -17.44 2.76
C GLN A 55 9.16 -16.77 1.39
N ARG A 56 10.36 -16.27 1.08
CA ARG A 56 10.70 -15.69 -0.23
C ARG A 56 11.56 -16.68 -1.02
N ARG A 57 11.39 -16.69 -2.34
CA ARG A 57 12.32 -17.38 -3.24
C ARG A 57 13.68 -16.69 -3.17
N ALA A 58 14.76 -17.43 -3.43
CA ALA A 58 16.07 -16.83 -3.61
C ALA A 58 16.02 -15.80 -4.76
N PRO A 59 16.63 -14.61 -4.62
CA PRO A 59 16.61 -13.60 -5.67
C PRO A 59 17.51 -14.03 -6.85
N GLU A 60 17.01 -13.83 -8.06
CA GLU A 60 17.84 -13.87 -9.27
C GLU A 60 18.39 -12.47 -9.51
N ILE A 61 19.69 -12.28 -9.30
CA ILE A 61 20.35 -10.98 -9.41
C ILE A 61 21.06 -10.94 -10.76
N PHE A 62 20.60 -10.07 -11.66
CA PHE A 62 21.28 -9.81 -12.93
C PHE A 62 22.31 -8.70 -12.74
N ILE A 63 23.53 -8.94 -13.21
CA ILE A 63 24.61 -7.95 -13.27
C ILE A 63 24.87 -7.70 -14.75
N TRP A 64 24.78 -6.43 -15.15
CA TRP A 64 25.28 -5.98 -16.43
C TRP A 64 26.70 -5.47 -16.19
N LEU A 65 27.68 -6.16 -16.81
CA LEU A 65 29.09 -5.79 -16.81
C LEU A 65 29.40 -4.92 -18.03
#